data_AF-A0A7X1U7U6-F1
#
_entry.id   AF-A0A7X1U7U6-F1
#
_cell.length_a   1.000
_cell.length_b   1.000
_cell.length_c   1.000
_cell.angle_alpha   90.00
_cell.angle_beta   90.00
_cell.angle_gamma   90.00
#
_symmetry.space_group_name_H-M   'P 1'
#
loop_
_entity.id
_entity.type
_entity.pdbx_description
1 polymer ?
#
loop_
_entity_poly.entity_id
_entity_poly.type
_entity_poly.pdbx_seq_one_letter_code
_entity_poly.pdbx_strand_id
1 'polypeptide(L)'
;MNHWSRFTALLLLAAASLPASALQPMAVTSQTVGQCPPLPVVPAAGASQQAFDQYSWQMFIALNWPALAGQRGVADCSKTLGSPGDTVWQSYKGVNEVFLPQGQDPGPWNSPPMAKVLKLINIAGRKNTATANDNQAVGGWLIDQNGNPTYYQIAANQVSYDYIVNNQFYNADVVAKASNINFPNATNEIKSSWRILTSKDDPSRYLHMQAQITTFDAQGVANGTAQATLGLVGLHIVNKVEGFPQWIWSTFEQVDNVPPKVKQRDQWVNQPQPGIAYSYFDAKAPADKVNQSPCNWILNNGHMTCTPKPGMSFTTPNPLDRFTPLTDATTKLNSEYQALPQVQASVFKYYQLITTQWSTTPNPGAPMGQTTPELSANVTMESYIQPNSSCTNCHSMATPINSLQKADFSYLFKFAQSPSSPATKGKE
;
A
#
# COMPACT_ATOMS: atom_id res chain seq x y z
N MET A 1 -18.52 69.90 56.65
CA MET A 1 -17.60 69.12 55.80
C MET A 1 -18.45 68.07 55.12
N ASN A 2 -18.97 68.34 53.92
CA ASN A 2 -19.98 67.50 53.27
C ASN A 2 -19.36 66.72 52.11
N HIS A 3 -19.50 65.39 52.18
CA HIS A 3 -18.94 64.42 51.25
C HIS A 3 -19.66 64.46 49.89
N TRP A 4 -18.88 64.47 48.82
CA TRP A 4 -19.36 64.50 47.44
C TRP A 4 -19.18 63.11 46.81
N SER A 5 -20.30 62.46 46.47
CA SER A 5 -20.35 61.31 45.56
C SER A 5 -20.15 61.78 44.12
N ARG A 6 -19.35 61.07 43.31
CA ARG A 6 -19.36 61.19 41.85
C ARG A 6 -19.50 59.81 41.21
N PHE A 7 -20.61 59.67 40.48
CA PHE A 7 -20.88 58.62 39.50
C PHE A 7 -19.98 58.81 38.28
N THR A 8 -19.48 57.71 37.71
CA THR A 8 -18.80 57.71 36.40
C THR A 8 -19.46 56.68 35.48
N ALA A 9 -19.79 57.14 34.29
CA ALA A 9 -20.62 56.47 33.28
C ALA A 9 -19.92 55.31 32.57
N LEU A 10 -20.71 54.27 32.23
CA LEU A 10 -20.35 53.19 31.30
C LEU A 10 -20.45 53.68 29.85
N LEU A 11 -19.42 53.39 29.05
CA LEU A 11 -19.44 53.50 27.59
C LEU A 11 -19.60 52.10 26.97
N LEU A 12 -20.67 51.93 26.20
CA LEU A 12 -20.96 50.81 25.32
C LEU A 12 -20.30 51.05 23.95
N LEU A 13 -19.48 50.11 23.49
CA LEU A 13 -18.98 50.03 22.11
C LEU A 13 -19.57 48.80 21.44
N ALA A 14 -20.46 49.04 20.47
CA ALA A 14 -21.00 48.03 19.56
C ALA A 14 -20.01 47.82 18.41
N ALA A 15 -19.57 46.58 18.19
CA ALA A 15 -18.82 46.15 17.01
C ALA A 15 -19.76 45.37 16.09
N ALA A 16 -19.96 45.86 14.88
CA ALA A 16 -20.75 45.22 13.83
C ALA A 16 -20.04 43.97 13.31
N SER A 17 -20.73 42.83 13.34
CA SER A 17 -20.30 41.56 12.76
C SER A 17 -20.58 41.53 11.25
N LEU A 18 -19.53 41.40 10.44
CA LEU A 18 -19.65 41.01 9.04
C LEU A 18 -19.83 39.48 8.93
N PRO A 19 -20.69 38.96 8.03
CA PRO A 19 -20.87 37.54 7.88
C PRO A 19 -19.64 36.92 7.19
N ALA A 20 -19.11 35.86 7.78
CA ALA A 20 -18.10 35.01 7.15
C ALA A 20 -18.70 34.35 5.91
N SER A 21 -18.31 34.80 4.72
CA SER A 21 -18.64 34.12 3.47
C SER A 21 -18.02 32.72 3.49
N ALA A 22 -18.88 31.71 3.34
CA ALA A 22 -18.48 30.33 3.15
C ALA A 22 -17.59 30.21 1.90
N LEU A 23 -16.34 29.79 2.09
CA LEU A 23 -15.46 29.35 1.02
C LEU A 23 -16.06 28.08 0.41
N GLN A 24 -16.58 28.20 -0.80
CA GLN A 24 -16.90 27.05 -1.65
C GLN A 24 -15.60 26.28 -1.98
N PRO A 25 -15.64 24.94 -2.12
CA PRO A 25 -14.46 24.18 -2.50
C PRO A 25 -14.06 24.56 -3.93
N MET A 26 -12.83 25.04 -4.07
CA MET A 26 -12.25 25.43 -5.36
C MET A 26 -12.20 24.22 -6.30
N ALA A 27 -12.50 24.49 -7.57
CA ALA A 27 -12.12 23.64 -8.70
C ALA A 27 -10.64 23.24 -8.61
N VAL A 28 -10.27 22.08 -9.16
CA VAL A 28 -8.91 21.59 -9.35
C VAL A 28 -7.98 22.78 -9.58
N THR A 29 -7.29 23.23 -8.52
CA THR A 29 -6.44 24.40 -8.59
C THR A 29 -5.39 24.11 -9.64
N SER A 30 -5.28 25.00 -10.64
CA SER A 30 -4.19 24.97 -11.62
C SER A 30 -2.90 24.66 -10.88
N GLN A 31 -2.34 23.49 -11.17
CA GLN A 31 -1.02 23.11 -10.69
C GLN A 31 -0.08 24.27 -11.02
N THR A 32 0.62 24.79 -10.03
CA THR A 32 1.64 25.82 -10.24
C THR A 32 2.60 25.29 -11.30
N VAL A 33 2.57 25.89 -12.49
CA VAL A 33 3.47 25.61 -13.60
C VAL A 33 4.90 25.80 -13.06
N GLY A 34 5.64 24.70 -12.85
CA GLY A 34 7.04 24.74 -12.44
C GLY A 34 7.52 23.74 -11.39
N GLN A 35 6.64 23.02 -10.67
CA GLN A 35 7.08 21.95 -9.76
C GLN A 35 6.97 20.58 -10.43
N CYS A 36 8.06 19.83 -10.39
CA CYS A 36 8.14 18.48 -10.92
C CYS A 36 8.66 17.49 -9.84
N PRO A 37 8.00 16.34 -9.64
CA PRO A 37 6.61 16.10 -10.03
C PRO A 37 5.68 17.09 -9.28
N PRO A 38 4.40 17.21 -9.66
CA PRO A 38 3.44 17.96 -8.87
C PRO A 38 3.48 17.49 -7.41
N LEU A 39 3.69 18.41 -6.47
CA LEU A 39 3.78 18.05 -5.06
C LEU A 39 2.40 17.67 -4.51
N PRO A 40 2.27 16.50 -3.87
CA PRO A 40 1.04 16.12 -3.21
C PRO A 40 0.70 17.06 -2.06
N VAL A 41 -0.53 17.56 -2.03
CA VAL A 41 -1.03 18.48 -1.01
C VAL A 41 -1.74 17.66 0.07
N VAL A 42 -1.13 17.61 1.25
CA VAL A 42 -1.70 16.94 2.42
C VAL A 42 -3.01 17.64 2.82
N PRO A 43 -4.14 16.93 2.89
CA PRO A 43 -5.40 17.51 3.37
C PRO A 43 -5.32 17.84 4.86
N ALA A 44 -6.09 18.82 5.32
CA ALA A 44 -6.29 19.04 6.75
C ALA A 44 -7.00 17.84 7.40
N ALA A 45 -6.78 17.58 8.69
CA ALA A 45 -7.37 16.44 9.40
C ALA A 45 -8.92 16.43 9.44
N GLY A 46 -9.58 17.57 9.18
CA GLY A 46 -11.03 17.68 9.06
C GLY A 46 -11.55 17.75 7.61
N ALA A 47 -10.69 17.49 6.62
CA ALA A 47 -11.06 17.57 5.22
C ALA A 47 -12.02 16.43 4.80
N SER A 48 -12.67 16.60 3.65
CA SER A 48 -13.58 15.60 3.10
C SER A 48 -12.81 14.38 2.56
N GLN A 49 -13.50 13.25 2.44
CA GLN A 49 -12.95 12.04 1.79
C GLN A 49 -12.42 12.33 0.38
N GLN A 50 -13.10 13.21 -0.37
CA GLN A 50 -12.65 13.60 -1.70
C GLN A 50 -11.28 14.30 -1.69
N ALA A 51 -10.97 15.09 -0.67
CA ALA A 51 -9.66 15.73 -0.54
C ALA A 51 -8.55 14.71 -0.27
N PHE A 52 -8.81 13.69 0.54
CA PHE A 52 -7.89 12.56 0.74
C PHE A 52 -7.72 11.71 -0.53
N ASP A 53 -8.80 11.47 -1.27
CA ASP A 53 -8.74 10.79 -2.56
C ASP A 53 -7.95 11.59 -3.61
N GLN A 54 -8.04 12.93 -3.60
CA GLN A 54 -7.19 13.80 -4.42
C GLN A 54 -5.72 13.70 -4.04
N TYR A 55 -5.41 13.76 -2.75
CA TYR A 55 -4.05 13.56 -2.23
C TYR A 55 -3.47 12.22 -2.67
N SER A 56 -4.25 11.14 -2.58
CA SER A 56 -3.84 9.80 -3.04
C SER A 56 -3.47 9.78 -4.53
N TRP A 57 -4.25 10.42 -5.39
CA TRP A 57 -3.93 10.53 -6.81
C TRP A 57 -2.67 11.35 -7.08
N GLN A 58 -2.47 12.45 -6.35
CA GLN A 58 -1.25 13.26 -6.46
C GLN A 58 -0.01 12.44 -6.03
N MET A 59 -0.10 11.71 -4.91
CA MET A 59 0.94 10.78 -4.46
C MET A 59 1.22 9.71 -5.51
N PHE A 60 0.16 9.11 -6.08
CA PHE A 60 0.31 8.10 -7.13
C PHE A 60 1.06 8.64 -8.34
N ILE A 61 0.73 9.85 -8.82
CA ILE A 61 1.44 10.49 -9.94
C ILE A 61 2.89 10.79 -9.57
N ALA A 62 3.13 11.39 -8.40
CA ALA A 62 4.48 11.79 -7.98
C ALA A 62 5.42 10.58 -7.82
N LEU A 63 4.93 9.51 -7.21
CA LEU A 63 5.70 8.27 -7.02
C LEU A 63 5.92 7.50 -8.32
N ASN A 64 4.99 7.62 -9.28
CA ASN A 64 5.10 6.99 -10.58
C ASN A 64 5.85 7.84 -11.64
N TRP A 65 6.35 9.01 -11.25
CA TRP A 65 7.24 9.78 -12.11
C TRP A 65 8.53 8.99 -12.39
N PRO A 66 9.15 9.09 -13.58
CA PRO A 66 10.46 8.49 -13.84
C PRO A 66 11.49 8.92 -12.79
N ALA A 67 12.28 7.96 -12.28
CA ALA A 67 13.34 8.23 -11.32
C ALA A 67 14.60 8.81 -12.01
N LEU A 68 15.31 9.67 -11.29
CA LEU A 68 16.60 10.19 -11.69
C LEU A 68 17.67 9.10 -11.52
N ALA A 69 18.42 8.83 -12.59
CA ALA A 69 19.45 7.80 -12.59
C ALA A 69 20.49 8.06 -11.48
N GLY A 70 20.75 7.03 -10.66
CA GLY A 70 21.71 7.11 -9.55
C GLY A 70 21.21 7.84 -8.30
N GLN A 71 19.98 8.39 -8.31
CA GLN A 71 19.39 9.07 -7.16
C GLN A 71 18.03 8.47 -6.83
N ARG A 72 18.02 7.46 -5.95
CA ARG A 72 16.80 6.77 -5.55
C ARG A 72 15.83 7.71 -4.85
N GLY A 73 14.56 7.60 -5.20
CA GLY A 73 13.48 8.39 -4.63
C GLY A 73 13.40 9.83 -5.16
N VAL A 74 14.26 10.21 -6.10
CA VAL A 74 14.25 11.52 -6.75
C VAL A 74 13.68 11.38 -8.14
N ALA A 75 12.75 12.24 -8.50
CA ALA A 75 12.17 12.26 -9.84
C ALA A 75 13.11 12.91 -10.86
N ASP A 76 13.10 12.40 -12.08
CA ASP A 76 13.77 13.02 -13.22
C ASP A 76 12.85 14.05 -13.88
N CYS A 77 13.13 15.32 -13.61
CA CYS A 77 12.35 16.43 -14.14
C CYS A 77 12.64 16.82 -15.58
N SER A 78 13.59 16.14 -16.23
CA SER A 78 13.73 16.20 -17.68
C SER A 78 12.74 15.28 -18.42
N LYS A 79 12.05 14.39 -17.68
CA LYS A 79 11.14 13.39 -18.24
C LYS A 79 9.68 13.68 -17.89
N THR A 80 8.80 13.14 -18.72
CA THR A 80 7.35 13.16 -18.49
C THR A 80 6.89 11.85 -17.85
N LEU A 81 5.75 11.90 -17.14
CA LEU A 81 5.09 10.72 -16.60
C LEU A 81 4.92 9.62 -17.66
N GLY A 82 5.30 8.39 -17.32
CA GLY A 82 5.23 7.24 -18.24
C GLY A 82 6.42 7.09 -19.20
N SER A 83 7.42 7.98 -19.14
CA SER A 83 8.68 7.77 -19.87
C SER A 83 9.37 6.47 -19.40
N PRO A 84 10.13 5.78 -20.28
CA PRO A 84 10.84 4.55 -19.90
C PRO A 84 11.82 4.72 -18.74
N GLY A 85 11.91 3.68 -17.91
CA GLY A 85 12.77 3.58 -16.74
C GLY A 85 11.98 3.22 -15.48
N ASP A 86 12.69 3.01 -14.38
CA ASP A 86 12.06 2.83 -13.08
C ASP A 86 11.33 4.11 -12.65
N THR A 87 10.18 3.95 -12.01
CA THR A 87 9.53 5.06 -11.31
C THR A 87 10.27 5.42 -10.02
N VAL A 88 9.97 6.60 -9.47
CA VAL A 88 10.49 7.07 -8.17
C VAL A 88 10.36 5.98 -7.11
N TRP A 89 9.19 5.35 -6.97
CA TRP A 89 9.01 4.30 -5.97
C TRP A 89 9.68 2.97 -6.33
N GLN A 90 9.80 2.61 -7.62
CA GLN A 90 10.54 1.41 -8.02
C GLN A 90 12.03 1.52 -7.68
N SER A 91 12.56 2.73 -7.61
CA SER A 91 13.94 2.98 -7.19
C SER A 91 14.18 2.82 -5.67
N TYR A 92 13.13 2.77 -4.84
CA TYR A 92 13.27 2.54 -3.40
C TYR A 92 13.93 1.18 -3.08
N LYS A 93 14.53 1.08 -1.89
CA LYS A 93 15.08 -0.18 -1.40
C LYS A 93 13.98 -1.12 -0.98
N GLY A 94 14.02 -2.35 -1.52
CA GLY A 94 13.14 -3.44 -1.09
C GLY A 94 13.58 -4.08 0.21
N VAL A 95 12.73 -4.93 0.81
CA VAL A 95 13.05 -5.65 2.05
C VAL A 95 14.36 -6.45 1.99
N ASN A 96 14.69 -7.00 0.83
CA ASN A 96 15.93 -7.74 0.58
C ASN A 96 17.18 -6.86 0.45
N GLU A 97 17.02 -5.55 0.23
CA GLU A 97 18.11 -4.57 0.21
C GLU A 97 18.29 -3.89 1.58
N VAL A 98 17.27 -3.92 2.45
CA VAL A 98 17.28 -3.31 3.80
C VAL A 98 17.65 -4.33 4.88
N PHE A 99 17.10 -5.55 4.82
CA PHE A 99 17.26 -6.57 5.84
C PHE A 99 18.14 -7.71 5.33
N LEU A 100 19.44 -7.46 5.32
CA LEU A 100 20.42 -8.40 4.81
C LEU A 100 20.59 -9.63 5.74
N PRO A 101 20.99 -10.79 5.19
CA PRO A 101 21.32 -11.97 6.00
C PRO A 101 22.28 -11.63 7.14
N GLN A 102 22.12 -12.31 8.28
CA GLN A 102 22.94 -12.11 9.48
C GLN A 102 22.85 -10.68 10.07
N GLY A 103 21.81 -9.92 9.74
CA GLY A 103 21.62 -8.57 10.28
C GLY A 103 22.74 -7.60 9.87
N GLN A 104 23.33 -7.81 8.69
CA GLN A 104 24.38 -6.94 8.16
C GLN A 104 23.85 -5.54 7.83
N ASP A 105 24.72 -4.54 7.96
CA ASP A 105 24.42 -3.16 7.55
C ASP A 105 24.13 -3.11 6.03
N PRO A 106 22.94 -2.61 5.61
CA PRO A 106 22.57 -2.51 4.21
C PRO A 106 23.34 -1.44 3.41
N GLY A 107 24.22 -0.68 4.06
CA GLY A 107 25.11 0.30 3.44
C GLY A 107 24.41 1.64 3.12
N PRO A 108 24.92 2.42 2.16
CA PRO A 108 24.32 3.71 1.81
C PRO A 108 23.01 3.55 1.01
N TRP A 109 22.12 4.56 1.10
CA TRP A 109 20.85 4.59 0.35
C TRP A 109 21.04 4.43 -1.16
N ASN A 110 21.95 5.20 -1.76
CA ASN A 110 22.22 5.17 -3.21
C ASN A 110 23.22 4.07 -3.61
N SER A 111 23.27 2.95 -2.89
CA SER A 111 24.02 1.77 -3.33
C SER A 111 23.45 1.23 -4.65
N PRO A 112 24.29 0.61 -5.53
CA PRO A 112 23.82 0.02 -6.78
C PRO A 112 22.59 -0.89 -6.57
N PRO A 113 21.58 -0.82 -7.45
CA PRO A 113 20.40 -1.68 -7.35
C PRO A 113 20.75 -3.16 -7.37
N MET A 114 20.23 -3.89 -6.39
CA MET A 114 20.18 -5.34 -6.48
C MET A 114 19.11 -5.77 -7.49
N ALA A 115 19.26 -6.96 -8.06
CA ALA A 115 18.19 -7.55 -8.87
C ALA A 115 16.88 -7.58 -8.04
N LYS A 116 15.77 -7.13 -8.63
CA LYS A 116 14.46 -7.21 -7.98
C LYS A 116 14.10 -8.68 -7.83
N VAL A 117 14.05 -9.15 -6.58
CA VAL A 117 13.63 -10.52 -6.24
C VAL A 117 12.25 -10.44 -5.62
N LEU A 118 11.25 -10.98 -6.30
CA LEU A 118 9.89 -11.00 -5.80
C LEU A 118 9.52 -12.39 -5.29
N LYS A 119 8.79 -12.38 -4.18
CA LYS A 119 8.32 -13.58 -3.48
C LYS A 119 6.80 -13.49 -3.35
N LEU A 120 6.16 -14.58 -2.95
CA LEU A 120 4.71 -14.62 -2.73
C LEU A 120 4.28 -13.95 -1.39
N ILE A 121 5.21 -13.35 -0.64
CA ILE A 121 4.96 -12.81 0.70
C ILE A 121 4.01 -11.61 0.68
N ASN A 122 2.80 -11.79 1.21
CA ASN A 122 1.93 -10.68 1.57
C ASN A 122 1.73 -10.67 3.09
N ILE A 123 2.30 -9.65 3.73
CA ILE A 123 2.45 -9.60 5.18
C ILE A 123 1.16 -9.29 5.92
N ALA A 124 0.09 -8.86 5.24
CA ALA A 124 -1.18 -8.55 5.90
C ALA A 124 -1.82 -9.79 6.59
N GLY A 125 -1.25 -10.99 6.40
CA GLY A 125 -1.58 -12.23 7.12
C GLY A 125 -0.81 -12.50 8.42
N ARG A 126 0.18 -11.68 8.83
CA ARG A 126 0.92 -11.86 10.09
C ARG A 126 0.06 -11.47 11.30
N LYS A 127 -0.95 -12.28 11.63
CA LYS A 127 -1.50 -12.28 13.01
C LYS A 127 -0.33 -12.62 13.95
N ASN A 128 -0.26 -11.94 15.10
CA ASN A 128 0.83 -11.94 16.08
C ASN A 128 1.16 -13.31 16.76
N THR A 129 1.23 -14.41 16.01
CA THR A 129 1.82 -15.67 16.45
C THR A 129 3.23 -15.77 15.87
N ALA A 130 4.21 -16.09 16.71
CA ALA A 130 5.65 -16.06 16.42
C ALA A 130 6.12 -17.14 15.41
N THR A 131 5.28 -17.51 14.44
CA THR A 131 5.28 -18.89 13.95
C THR A 131 4.47 -19.05 12.63
N ALA A 132 4.62 -18.12 11.68
CA ALA A 132 4.01 -18.24 10.35
C ALA A 132 5.08 -18.21 9.26
N ASN A 133 5.15 -19.27 8.43
CA ASN A 133 5.97 -19.31 7.21
C ASN A 133 5.37 -18.37 6.13
N ASP A 134 5.61 -17.07 6.30
CA ASP A 134 6.35 -16.17 5.41
C ASP A 134 6.16 -16.16 3.87
N ASN A 135 5.05 -16.60 3.28
CA ASN A 135 5.00 -16.57 1.81
C ASN A 135 3.67 -16.31 1.08
N GLN A 136 2.58 -15.75 1.63
CA GLN A 136 1.32 -15.74 0.85
C GLN A 136 0.42 -14.52 1.04
N ALA A 137 -0.48 -14.25 0.06
CA ALA A 137 -1.65 -13.35 0.17
C ALA A 137 -2.39 -13.59 1.49
N VAL A 138 -3.15 -12.62 1.99
CA VAL A 138 -3.95 -12.85 3.19
C VAL A 138 -4.92 -13.99 2.93
N GLY A 139 -4.62 -15.17 3.46
CA GLY A 139 -5.40 -16.38 3.28
C GLY A 139 -4.87 -17.39 2.26
N GLY A 140 -3.81 -17.18 1.48
CA GLY A 140 -3.28 -18.21 0.55
C GLY A 140 -2.56 -17.64 -0.66
N TRP A 141 -2.16 -18.49 -1.61
CA TRP A 141 -1.64 -17.99 -2.90
C TRP A 141 -2.76 -17.39 -3.74
N LEU A 142 -2.39 -16.55 -4.70
CA LEU A 142 -3.31 -15.97 -5.67
C LEU A 142 -2.82 -16.29 -7.10
N ILE A 143 -3.57 -17.12 -7.80
CA ILE A 143 -3.33 -17.50 -9.20
C ILE A 143 -4.27 -16.70 -10.12
N ASP A 144 -3.71 -16.07 -11.14
CA ASP A 144 -4.44 -15.34 -12.17
C ASP A 144 -5.21 -16.29 -13.13
N GLN A 145 -6.05 -15.73 -14.00
CA GLN A 145 -6.83 -16.50 -14.99
C GLN A 145 -5.96 -17.20 -16.05
N ASN A 146 -4.67 -16.86 -16.15
CA ASN A 146 -3.69 -17.54 -17.00
C ASN A 146 -2.96 -18.69 -16.28
N GLY A 147 -3.29 -18.97 -15.01
CA GLY A 147 -2.65 -20.03 -14.22
C GLY A 147 -1.31 -19.63 -13.61
N ASN A 148 -0.99 -18.32 -13.58
CA ASN A 148 0.27 -17.82 -13.03
C ASN A 148 0.11 -17.25 -11.62
N PRO A 149 1.10 -17.43 -10.74
CA PRO A 149 1.07 -16.83 -9.41
C PRO A 149 1.24 -15.31 -9.43
N THR A 150 0.62 -14.68 -8.43
CA THR A 150 0.79 -13.26 -8.11
C THR A 150 1.87 -13.08 -7.07
N TYR A 151 2.82 -12.21 -7.37
CA TYR A 151 3.96 -11.88 -6.51
C TYR A 151 3.76 -10.57 -5.79
N TYR A 152 4.49 -10.36 -4.70
CA TYR A 152 4.40 -9.17 -3.88
C TYR A 152 5.76 -8.59 -3.56
N GLN A 153 5.78 -7.28 -3.32
CA GLN A 153 6.97 -6.56 -2.90
C GLN A 153 6.60 -5.49 -1.89
N ILE A 154 7.50 -5.25 -0.95
CA ILE A 154 7.49 -4.07 -0.09
C ILE A 154 8.78 -3.28 -0.34
N ALA A 155 8.65 -1.97 -0.48
CA ALA A 155 9.75 -1.03 -0.59
C ALA A 155 9.49 0.20 0.28
N ALA A 156 10.56 0.85 0.74
CA ALA A 156 10.46 1.98 1.64
C ALA A 156 11.34 3.14 1.15
N ASN A 157 10.88 4.37 1.36
CA ASN A 157 11.63 5.56 0.95
C ASN A 157 12.87 5.80 1.83
N GLN A 158 13.68 6.79 1.45
CA GLN A 158 14.92 7.11 2.14
C GLN A 158 14.69 7.47 3.62
N VAL A 159 13.61 8.18 3.94
CA VAL A 159 13.28 8.57 5.32
C VAL A 159 13.06 7.34 6.21
N SER A 160 12.32 6.34 5.72
CA SER A 160 12.16 5.06 6.41
C SER A 160 13.48 4.29 6.53
N TYR A 161 14.25 4.26 5.44
CA TYR A 161 15.55 3.59 5.39
C TYR A 161 16.53 4.16 6.42
N ASP A 162 16.70 5.47 6.44
CA ASP A 162 17.62 6.17 7.34
C ASP A 162 17.20 5.94 8.79
N TYR A 163 15.89 5.94 9.09
CA TYR A 163 15.41 5.59 10.43
C TYR A 163 15.78 4.16 10.82
N ILE A 164 15.60 3.18 9.93
CA ILE A 164 15.95 1.78 10.20
C ILE A 164 17.45 1.63 10.42
N VAL A 165 18.27 2.23 9.55
CA VAL A 165 19.74 2.11 9.59
C VAL A 165 20.33 2.83 10.80
N ASN A 166 19.93 4.07 11.07
CA ASN A 166 20.47 4.87 12.18
C ASN A 166 20.17 4.24 13.56
N ASN A 167 19.08 3.47 13.68
CA ASN A 167 18.74 2.75 14.90
C ASN A 167 19.19 1.27 14.89
N GLN A 168 19.87 0.83 13.83
CA GLN A 168 20.27 -0.56 13.61
C GLN A 168 19.09 -1.56 13.65
N PHE A 169 17.88 -1.12 13.31
CA PHE A 169 16.67 -1.93 13.36
C PHE A 169 16.57 -2.97 12.24
N TYR A 170 17.56 -3.03 11.34
CA TYR A 170 17.77 -4.16 10.44
C TYR A 170 18.26 -5.43 11.17
N ASN A 171 18.81 -5.27 12.38
CA ASN A 171 19.24 -6.35 13.27
C ASN A 171 18.10 -6.78 14.21
N ALA A 172 17.73 -8.06 14.15
CA ALA A 172 16.62 -8.61 14.93
C ALA A 172 16.82 -8.48 16.45
N ASP A 173 18.05 -8.66 16.93
CA ASP A 173 18.37 -8.62 18.37
C ASP A 173 18.31 -7.20 18.93
N VAL A 174 18.53 -6.20 18.08
CA VAL A 174 18.41 -4.77 18.42
C VAL A 174 16.94 -4.37 18.43
N VAL A 175 16.23 -4.59 17.32
CA VAL A 175 14.83 -4.14 17.20
C VAL A 175 13.90 -4.88 18.17
N ALA A 176 14.21 -6.12 18.54
CA ALA A 176 13.45 -6.86 19.55
C ALA A 176 13.46 -6.19 20.94
N LYS A 177 14.50 -5.40 21.24
CA LYS A 177 14.67 -4.67 22.51
C LYS A 177 14.16 -3.23 22.45
N ALA A 178 13.72 -2.76 21.29
CA ALA A 178 13.21 -1.41 21.13
C ALA A 178 11.90 -1.23 21.91
N SER A 179 11.87 -0.25 22.81
CA SER A 179 10.68 0.11 23.60
C SER A 179 9.84 1.21 22.96
N ASN A 180 10.40 1.93 21.99
CA ASN A 180 9.71 2.99 21.25
C ASN A 180 10.17 2.97 19.79
N ILE A 181 9.27 2.58 18.89
CA ILE A 181 9.44 2.70 17.45
C ILE A 181 8.47 3.77 17.00
N ASN A 182 8.99 4.84 16.42
CA ASN A 182 8.21 5.95 15.90
C ASN A 182 8.96 6.54 14.70
N PHE A 183 8.51 6.21 13.49
CA PHE A 183 9.06 6.76 12.27
C PHE A 183 8.89 8.29 12.23
N PRO A 184 9.81 9.01 11.59
CA PRO A 184 9.64 10.43 11.31
C PRO A 184 8.52 10.65 10.28
N ASN A 185 8.01 11.89 10.23
CA ASN A 185 7.11 12.32 9.16
C ASN A 185 7.80 12.21 7.79
N ALA A 186 7.01 12.12 6.73
CA ALA A 186 7.46 11.85 5.37
C ALA A 186 8.02 10.43 5.16
N THR A 187 7.90 9.52 6.13
CA THR A 187 8.05 8.09 5.90
C THR A 187 7.00 7.61 4.90
N ASN A 188 7.44 6.90 3.88
CA ASN A 188 6.59 6.26 2.89
C ASN A 188 6.97 4.77 2.74
N GLU A 189 5.95 3.92 2.75
CA GLU A 189 6.07 2.50 2.45
C GLU A 189 5.13 2.15 1.28
N ILE A 190 5.64 1.33 0.37
CA ILE A 190 4.91 0.83 -0.79
C ILE A 190 4.79 -0.66 -0.66
N LYS A 191 3.56 -1.16 -0.75
CA LYS A 191 3.29 -2.58 -0.95
C LYS A 191 2.66 -2.75 -2.32
N SER A 192 3.15 -3.69 -3.10
CA SER A 192 2.73 -3.89 -4.50
C SER A 192 2.49 -5.37 -4.78
N SER A 193 1.55 -5.65 -5.68
CA SER A 193 1.22 -6.97 -6.20
C SER A 193 1.39 -6.98 -7.70
N TRP A 194 1.92 -8.09 -8.21
CA TRP A 194 2.47 -8.21 -9.55
C TRP A 194 2.08 -9.54 -10.17
N ARG A 195 1.62 -9.52 -11.43
CA ARG A 195 1.37 -10.74 -12.21
C ARG A 195 2.41 -10.92 -13.29
N ILE A 196 2.64 -12.16 -13.71
CA ILE A 196 3.49 -12.46 -14.87
C ILE A 196 2.77 -12.00 -16.15
N LEU A 197 3.44 -11.18 -16.96
CA LEU A 197 2.97 -10.84 -18.30
C LEU A 197 3.50 -11.87 -19.30
N THR A 198 2.60 -12.41 -20.11
CA THR A 198 2.87 -13.42 -21.13
C THR A 198 2.60 -12.86 -22.52
N SER A 199 2.81 -13.67 -23.57
CA SER A 199 2.41 -13.30 -24.93
C SER A 199 0.90 -13.11 -25.12
N LYS A 200 0.07 -13.47 -24.14
CA LYS A 200 -1.39 -13.27 -24.15
C LYS A 200 -1.81 -11.90 -23.60
N ASP A 201 -0.88 -11.16 -23.01
CA ASP A 201 -1.17 -9.90 -22.34
C ASP A 201 -0.72 -8.70 -23.19
N ASP A 202 -1.39 -7.56 -23.04
CA ASP A 202 -0.96 -6.29 -23.63
C ASP A 202 -0.09 -5.51 -22.61
N PRO A 203 1.25 -5.53 -22.73
CA PRO A 203 2.13 -4.89 -21.77
C PRO A 203 1.97 -3.36 -21.74
N SER A 204 1.41 -2.73 -22.78
CA SER A 204 1.17 -1.28 -22.81
C SER A 204 0.11 -0.80 -21.80
N ARG A 205 -0.62 -1.75 -21.20
CA ARG A 205 -1.64 -1.48 -20.17
C ARG A 205 -1.10 -1.54 -18.73
N TYR A 206 0.18 -1.87 -18.55
CA TYR A 206 0.76 -2.10 -17.24
C TYR A 206 2.02 -1.25 -17.04
N LEU A 207 2.19 -0.73 -15.83
CA LEU A 207 3.55 -0.47 -15.34
C LEU A 207 4.22 -1.84 -15.14
N HIS A 208 5.34 -2.06 -15.81
CA HIS A 208 6.01 -3.35 -15.81
C HIS A 208 7.50 -3.26 -15.47
N MET A 209 8.06 -4.38 -15.01
CA MET A 209 9.49 -4.51 -14.70
C MET A 209 9.99 -5.93 -14.94
N GLN A 210 11.30 -6.06 -15.19
CA GLN A 210 11.97 -7.35 -15.13
C GLN A 210 12.32 -7.70 -13.68
N ALA A 211 12.04 -8.93 -13.27
CA ALA A 211 12.39 -9.41 -11.94
C ALA A 211 12.82 -10.88 -11.96
N GLN A 212 13.62 -11.26 -10.97
CA GLN A 212 13.82 -12.66 -10.61
C GLN A 212 12.67 -13.09 -9.70
N ILE A 213 11.96 -14.14 -10.09
CA ILE A 213 10.85 -14.72 -9.34
C ILE A 213 11.22 -16.10 -8.82
N THR A 214 10.68 -16.49 -7.67
CA THR A 214 10.66 -17.89 -7.24
C THR A 214 9.66 -18.67 -8.10
N THR A 215 10.04 -19.84 -8.59
CA THR A 215 9.15 -20.77 -9.31
C THR A 215 8.65 -21.87 -8.38
N PHE A 216 7.48 -22.42 -8.70
CA PHE A 216 6.79 -23.39 -7.86
C PHE A 216 6.30 -24.58 -8.69
N ASP A 217 6.22 -25.75 -8.07
CA ASP A 217 5.52 -26.90 -8.65
C ASP A 217 3.99 -26.77 -8.50
N ALA A 218 3.24 -27.75 -8.99
CA ALA A 218 1.77 -27.74 -8.94
C ALA A 218 1.20 -27.77 -7.51
N GLN A 219 2.00 -28.16 -6.51
CA GLN A 219 1.63 -28.19 -5.10
C GLN A 219 2.01 -26.90 -4.36
N GLY A 220 2.65 -25.96 -5.05
CA GLY A 220 3.10 -24.68 -4.46
C GLY A 220 4.40 -24.80 -3.69
N VAL A 221 5.18 -25.86 -3.92
CA VAL A 221 6.52 -26.03 -3.35
C VAL A 221 7.51 -25.31 -4.25
N ALA A 222 8.36 -24.47 -3.66
CA ALA A 222 9.39 -23.76 -4.42
C ALA A 222 10.36 -24.75 -5.07
N ASN A 223 10.59 -24.61 -6.38
CA ASN A 223 11.44 -25.53 -7.15
C ASN A 223 12.56 -24.83 -7.93
N GLY A 224 12.69 -23.51 -7.83
CA GLY A 224 13.74 -22.75 -8.52
C GLY A 224 13.48 -21.25 -8.58
N THR A 225 14.16 -20.60 -9.52
CA THR A 225 13.98 -19.19 -9.85
C THR A 225 13.99 -18.97 -11.36
N ALA A 226 13.27 -17.97 -11.84
CA ALA A 226 13.25 -17.58 -13.24
C ALA A 226 13.24 -16.05 -13.41
N GLN A 227 13.69 -15.55 -14.56
CA GLN A 227 13.44 -14.16 -14.95
C GLN A 227 12.05 -14.05 -15.56
N ALA A 228 11.30 -13.02 -15.18
CA ALA A 228 9.97 -12.74 -15.73
C ALA A 228 9.75 -11.24 -15.92
N THR A 229 8.92 -10.90 -16.90
CA THR A 229 8.29 -9.58 -17.02
C THR A 229 7.06 -9.56 -16.13
N LEU A 230 7.00 -8.65 -15.18
CA LEU A 230 5.90 -8.52 -14.24
C LEU A 230 5.12 -7.23 -14.49
N GLY A 231 3.79 -7.29 -14.44
CA GLY A 231 2.89 -6.14 -14.53
C GLY A 231 2.25 -5.82 -13.18
N LEU A 232 2.26 -4.54 -12.80
CA LEU A 232 1.67 -4.08 -11.53
C LEU A 232 0.15 -4.22 -11.59
N VAL A 233 -0.42 -4.97 -10.63
CA VAL A 233 -1.87 -5.19 -10.53
C VAL A 233 -2.49 -4.54 -9.30
N GLY A 234 -1.72 -4.31 -8.24
CA GLY A 234 -2.22 -3.63 -7.05
C GLY A 234 -1.13 -2.89 -6.32
N LEU A 235 -1.51 -1.80 -5.66
CA LEU A 235 -0.60 -0.90 -4.97
C LEU A 235 -1.27 -0.35 -3.72
N HIS A 236 -0.58 -0.45 -2.59
CA HIS A 236 -0.84 0.36 -1.41
C HIS A 236 0.32 1.34 -1.25
N ILE A 237 -0.03 2.62 -1.14
CA ILE A 237 0.90 3.70 -0.81
C ILE A 237 0.57 4.13 0.61
N VAL A 238 1.54 4.03 1.52
CA VAL A 238 1.32 4.34 2.93
C VAL A 238 2.24 5.47 3.35
N ASN A 239 1.66 6.52 3.93
CA ASN A 239 2.42 7.72 4.31
C ASN A 239 2.20 8.07 5.78
N LYS A 240 3.31 8.29 6.49
CA LYS A 240 3.28 9.02 7.76
C LYS A 240 3.38 10.51 7.47
N VAL A 241 2.34 11.24 7.85
CA VAL A 241 2.18 12.64 7.47
C VAL A 241 2.06 13.50 8.72
N GLU A 242 2.70 14.66 8.70
CA GLU A 242 2.61 15.63 9.78
C GLU A 242 1.16 16.04 10.05
N GLY A 243 0.79 16.17 11.33
CA GLY A 243 -0.57 16.49 11.75
C GLY A 243 -1.53 15.29 11.81
N PHE A 244 -1.09 14.09 11.40
CA PHE A 244 -1.88 12.87 11.50
C PHE A 244 -1.25 11.87 12.49
N PRO A 245 -1.99 11.40 13.50
CA PRO A 245 -1.48 10.44 14.47
C PRO A 245 -1.44 9.00 13.92
N GLN A 246 -2.26 8.69 12.91
CA GLN A 246 -2.21 7.44 12.15
C GLN A 246 -1.72 7.72 10.73
N TRP A 247 -1.20 6.70 10.06
CA TRP A 247 -0.74 6.83 8.67
C TRP A 247 -1.93 6.93 7.72
N ILE A 248 -1.74 7.57 6.57
CA ILE A 248 -2.71 7.64 5.48
C ILE A 248 -2.42 6.50 4.48
N TRP A 249 -3.46 5.77 4.09
CA TRP A 249 -3.38 4.58 3.23
C TRP A 249 -4.10 4.84 1.92
N SER A 250 -3.38 4.82 0.81
CA SER A 250 -3.96 4.96 -0.53
C SER A 250 -3.92 3.61 -1.25
N THR A 251 -5.07 3.11 -1.69
CA THR A 251 -5.17 1.81 -2.36
C THR A 251 -5.53 1.99 -3.83
N PHE A 252 -4.66 1.52 -4.73
CA PHE A 252 -4.82 1.56 -6.17
C PHE A 252 -4.83 0.16 -6.77
N GLU A 253 -5.54 0.00 -7.88
CA GLU A 253 -5.57 -1.23 -8.66
C GLU A 253 -5.46 -0.97 -10.15
N GLN A 254 -4.95 -1.95 -10.87
CA GLN A 254 -5.03 -2.00 -12.32
C GLN A 254 -6.48 -2.36 -12.73
N VAL A 255 -7.03 -1.65 -13.72
CA VAL A 255 -8.47 -1.67 -14.08
C VAL A 255 -8.96 -3.01 -14.65
N ASP A 256 -8.06 -3.85 -15.15
CA ASP A 256 -8.31 -5.17 -15.70
C ASP A 256 -8.16 -6.29 -14.65
N ASN A 257 -8.07 -5.99 -13.35
CA ASN A 257 -8.10 -7.04 -12.33
C ASN A 257 -9.47 -7.74 -12.27
N VAL A 258 -10.52 -6.93 -12.08
CA VAL A 258 -11.93 -7.34 -11.95
C VAL A 258 -12.82 -6.26 -12.60
N PRO A 259 -14.01 -6.61 -13.10
CA PRO A 259 -14.91 -5.66 -13.74
C PRO A 259 -15.40 -4.57 -12.77
N PRO A 260 -15.76 -3.38 -13.29
CA PRO A 260 -16.46 -2.39 -12.49
C PRO A 260 -17.84 -2.92 -12.07
N LYS A 261 -18.36 -2.40 -10.96
CA LYS A 261 -19.72 -2.67 -10.51
C LYS A 261 -20.61 -1.48 -10.78
N VAL A 262 -21.83 -1.76 -11.23
CA VAL A 262 -22.89 -0.76 -11.36
C VAL A 262 -24.08 -1.16 -10.50
N LYS A 263 -24.73 -0.15 -9.91
CA LYS A 263 -25.94 -0.37 -9.14
C LYS A 263 -27.12 -0.54 -10.09
N GLN A 264 -27.68 -1.75 -10.15
CA GLN A 264 -28.91 -2.06 -10.87
C GLN A 264 -30.01 -2.31 -9.85
N ARG A 265 -30.96 -1.38 -9.74
CA ARG A 265 -31.96 -1.35 -8.65
C ARG A 265 -31.24 -1.31 -7.28
N ASP A 266 -31.47 -2.31 -6.42
CA ASP A 266 -30.87 -2.40 -5.09
C ASP A 266 -29.66 -3.36 -5.03
N GLN A 267 -29.15 -3.83 -6.18
CA GLN A 267 -28.03 -4.76 -6.24
C GLN A 267 -26.86 -4.22 -7.05
N TRP A 268 -25.64 -4.50 -6.57
CA TRP A 268 -24.42 -4.23 -7.31
C TRP A 268 -24.09 -5.40 -8.22
N VAL A 269 -23.97 -5.13 -9.52
CA VAL A 269 -23.74 -6.13 -10.55
C VAL A 269 -22.45 -5.82 -11.28
N ASN A 270 -21.65 -6.85 -11.57
CA ASN A 270 -20.43 -6.72 -12.37
C ASN A 270 -20.78 -6.35 -13.81
N GLN A 271 -20.08 -5.38 -14.37
CA GLN A 271 -20.23 -4.92 -15.75
C GLN A 271 -18.92 -5.12 -16.52
N PRO A 272 -18.60 -6.37 -16.91
CA PRO A 272 -17.41 -6.66 -17.70
C PRO A 272 -17.47 -5.95 -19.05
N GLN A 273 -16.36 -5.32 -19.43
CA GLN A 273 -16.23 -4.62 -20.70
C GLN A 273 -15.92 -5.62 -21.83
N PRO A 274 -16.60 -5.54 -22.99
CA PRO A 274 -16.31 -6.40 -24.12
C PRO A 274 -14.84 -6.31 -24.56
N GLY A 275 -14.22 -7.46 -24.83
CA GLY A 275 -12.83 -7.53 -25.30
C GLY A 275 -11.76 -7.38 -24.21
N ILE A 276 -12.15 -7.14 -22.95
CA ILE A 276 -11.20 -7.12 -21.82
C ILE A 276 -11.10 -8.51 -21.19
N ALA A 277 -9.89 -9.06 -21.19
CA ALA A 277 -9.55 -10.25 -20.42
C ALA A 277 -9.14 -9.82 -19.01
N TYR A 278 -10.04 -10.01 -18.04
CA TYR A 278 -9.75 -9.68 -16.65
C TYR A 278 -8.76 -10.67 -16.02
N SER A 279 -7.76 -10.15 -15.30
CA SER A 279 -6.66 -10.93 -14.72
C SER A 279 -7.13 -11.91 -13.65
N TYR A 280 -8.18 -11.58 -12.89
CA TYR A 280 -8.63 -12.40 -11.76
C TYR A 280 -10.13 -12.70 -11.76
N PHE A 281 -10.92 -12.16 -12.69
CA PHE A 281 -12.36 -12.39 -12.72
C PHE A 281 -12.76 -13.53 -13.67
N ASP A 282 -13.68 -14.38 -13.23
CA ASP A 282 -14.34 -15.39 -14.05
C ASP A 282 -15.86 -15.28 -13.89
N ALA A 283 -16.56 -14.92 -14.96
CA ALA A 283 -18.02 -14.78 -14.98
C ALA A 283 -18.76 -16.11 -14.77
N LYS A 284 -18.09 -17.25 -14.99
CA LYS A 284 -18.65 -18.59 -14.83
C LYS A 284 -18.35 -19.19 -13.45
N ALA A 285 -17.55 -18.51 -12.64
CA ALA A 285 -17.22 -18.99 -11.30
C ALA A 285 -18.49 -19.06 -10.43
N PRO A 286 -18.75 -20.19 -9.75
CA PRO A 286 -19.82 -20.27 -8.77
C PRO A 286 -19.59 -19.26 -7.64
N ALA A 287 -20.67 -18.65 -7.12
CA ALA A 287 -20.59 -17.61 -6.10
C ALA A 287 -19.86 -18.05 -4.82
N ASP A 288 -19.98 -19.34 -4.45
CA ASP A 288 -19.29 -19.94 -3.29
C ASP A 288 -17.79 -20.21 -3.53
N LYS A 289 -17.28 -19.95 -4.73
CA LYS A 289 -15.85 -20.06 -5.09
C LYS A 289 -15.16 -18.71 -5.25
N VAL A 290 -15.93 -17.65 -5.47
CA VAL A 290 -15.40 -16.28 -5.61
C VAL A 290 -14.85 -15.79 -4.26
N ASN A 291 -13.69 -15.14 -4.31
CA ASN A 291 -12.99 -14.61 -3.11
C ASN A 291 -12.73 -15.67 -2.03
N GLN A 292 -12.60 -16.94 -2.43
CA GLN A 292 -12.27 -18.02 -1.50
C GLN A 292 -10.79 -18.36 -1.56
N SER A 293 -10.19 -18.46 -0.37
CA SER A 293 -8.83 -18.98 -0.22
C SER A 293 -8.73 -20.40 -0.79
N PRO A 294 -7.66 -20.73 -1.56
CA PRO A 294 -7.39 -22.08 -2.01
C PRO A 294 -6.83 -23.00 -0.91
N CYS A 295 -6.56 -22.45 0.28
CA CYS A 295 -5.81 -23.11 1.34
C CYS A 295 -6.71 -23.58 2.49
N ASN A 296 -6.44 -24.81 2.96
CA ASN A 296 -6.71 -25.21 4.33
C ASN A 296 -5.43 -24.96 5.13
N TRP A 297 -5.51 -24.06 6.10
CA TRP A 297 -4.36 -23.66 6.91
C TRP A 297 -4.19 -24.59 8.10
N ILE A 298 -3.03 -25.26 8.17
CA ILE A 298 -2.73 -26.25 9.22
C ILE A 298 -1.48 -25.79 9.97
N LEU A 299 -1.55 -25.80 11.30
CA LEU A 299 -0.42 -25.53 12.18
C LEU A 299 0.43 -26.80 12.33
N ASN A 300 1.64 -26.81 11.77
CA ASN A 300 2.58 -27.92 11.82
C ASN A 300 3.89 -27.46 12.48
N ASN A 301 4.25 -28.04 13.63
CA ASN A 301 5.45 -27.66 14.40
C ASN A 301 5.53 -26.15 14.68
N GLY A 302 4.37 -25.57 15.02
CA GLY A 302 4.23 -24.13 15.19
C GLY A 302 4.13 -23.36 13.87
N HIS A 303 4.40 -23.93 12.70
CA HIS A 303 4.39 -23.20 11.43
C HIS A 303 3.05 -23.39 10.72
N MET A 304 2.40 -22.29 10.33
CA MET A 304 1.23 -22.34 9.46
C MET A 304 1.64 -22.74 8.05
N THR A 305 1.12 -23.88 7.58
CA THR A 305 1.30 -24.38 6.21
C THR A 305 -0.03 -24.36 5.48
N CYS A 306 -0.04 -23.88 4.24
CA CYS A 306 -1.19 -24.01 3.36
C CYS A 306 -1.19 -25.41 2.73
N THR A 307 -2.26 -26.17 2.97
CA THR A 307 -2.59 -27.38 2.22
C THR A 307 -3.69 -27.06 1.21
N PRO A 308 -3.50 -27.30 -0.10
CA PRO A 308 -4.54 -27.02 -1.09
C PRO A 308 -5.86 -27.72 -0.75
N LYS A 309 -6.99 -27.01 -0.92
CA LYS A 309 -8.33 -27.60 -0.87
C LYS A 309 -8.53 -28.60 -2.01
N PRO A 310 -9.42 -29.60 -1.88
CA PRO A 310 -9.73 -30.53 -2.96
C PRO A 310 -10.07 -29.79 -4.27
N GLY A 311 -9.41 -30.17 -5.36
CA GLY A 311 -9.58 -29.55 -6.68
C GLY A 311 -8.79 -28.26 -6.90
N MET A 312 -8.03 -27.78 -5.92
CA MET A 312 -7.14 -26.61 -6.06
C MET A 312 -5.68 -27.05 -6.18
N SER A 313 -4.95 -26.42 -7.09
CA SER A 313 -3.50 -26.51 -7.24
C SER A 313 -2.88 -25.11 -7.32
N PHE A 314 -1.56 -25.04 -7.37
CA PHE A 314 -0.81 -23.82 -7.62
C PHE A 314 -0.89 -23.32 -9.07
N THR A 315 -1.79 -23.90 -9.87
CA THR A 315 -2.11 -23.48 -11.23
C THR A 315 -3.62 -23.27 -11.43
N THR A 316 -4.44 -23.54 -10.41
CA THR A 316 -5.89 -23.30 -10.46
C THR A 316 -6.18 -21.82 -10.24
N PRO A 317 -6.82 -21.11 -11.19
CA PRO A 317 -7.18 -19.71 -11.02
C PRO A 317 -8.03 -19.47 -9.77
N ASN A 318 -7.78 -18.35 -9.11
CA ASN A 318 -8.60 -17.88 -7.99
C ASN A 318 -9.54 -16.78 -8.49
N PRO A 319 -10.82 -17.08 -8.75
CA PRO A 319 -11.76 -16.07 -9.21
C PRO A 319 -12.02 -15.04 -8.11
N LEU A 320 -11.81 -13.78 -8.43
CA LEU A 320 -12.02 -12.65 -7.55
C LEU A 320 -13.15 -11.76 -8.05
N ASP A 321 -13.79 -11.10 -7.09
CA ASP A 321 -14.72 -10.01 -7.31
C ASP A 321 -14.48 -8.95 -6.24
N ARG A 322 -14.75 -7.68 -6.57
CA ARG A 322 -14.65 -6.58 -5.61
C ARG A 322 -15.78 -6.70 -4.59
N PHE A 323 -15.49 -6.72 -3.30
CA PHE A 323 -16.55 -6.73 -2.30
C PHE A 323 -17.19 -5.35 -2.12
N THR A 324 -16.38 -4.31 -1.89
CA THR A 324 -16.84 -2.93 -1.69
C THR A 324 -16.79 -2.15 -3.01
N PRO A 325 -17.93 -1.79 -3.62
CA PRO A 325 -17.95 -0.97 -4.83
C PRO A 325 -17.30 0.40 -4.59
N LEU A 326 -16.74 0.99 -5.65
CA LEU A 326 -16.27 2.38 -5.59
C LEU A 326 -17.47 3.31 -5.38
N THR A 327 -17.27 4.39 -4.65
CA THR A 327 -18.28 5.45 -4.53
C THR A 327 -18.39 6.23 -5.84
N ASP A 328 -19.53 6.89 -6.07
CA ASP A 328 -19.70 7.78 -7.23
C ASP A 328 -18.66 8.91 -7.23
N ALA A 329 -18.32 9.43 -6.05
CA ALA A 329 -17.32 10.47 -5.89
C ALA A 329 -15.91 9.99 -6.29
N THR A 330 -15.51 8.79 -5.83
CA THR A 330 -14.22 8.18 -6.18
C THR A 330 -14.18 7.84 -7.67
N THR A 331 -15.28 7.33 -8.24
CA THR A 331 -15.38 7.01 -9.68
C THR A 331 -15.23 8.27 -10.54
N LYS A 332 -15.93 9.35 -10.16
CA LYS A 332 -15.81 10.66 -10.82
C LYS A 332 -14.38 11.19 -10.74
N LEU A 333 -13.76 11.11 -9.57
CA LEU A 333 -12.39 11.56 -9.36
C LEU A 333 -11.37 10.74 -10.18
N ASN A 334 -11.53 9.42 -10.25
CA ASN A 334 -10.72 8.56 -11.10
C ASN A 334 -10.80 9.00 -12.56
N SER A 335 -12.01 9.28 -13.08
CA SER A 335 -12.19 9.76 -14.45
C SER A 335 -11.50 11.11 -14.68
N GLU A 336 -11.56 12.04 -13.72
CA GLU A 336 -10.88 13.33 -13.81
C GLU A 336 -9.37 13.20 -13.88
N TYR A 337 -8.75 12.41 -12.99
CA TYR A 337 -7.30 12.20 -13.01
C TYR A 337 -6.83 11.39 -14.20
N GLN A 338 -7.57 10.35 -14.58
CA GLN A 338 -7.27 9.57 -15.77
C GLN A 338 -7.33 10.43 -17.01
N ALA A 339 -8.22 11.42 -17.10
CA ALA A 339 -8.36 12.34 -18.24
C ALA A 339 -7.25 13.42 -18.32
N LEU A 340 -6.41 13.58 -17.29
CA LEU A 340 -5.29 14.53 -17.34
C LEU A 340 -4.35 14.16 -18.50
N PRO A 341 -3.86 15.14 -19.31
CA PRO A 341 -3.05 14.86 -20.49
C PRO A 341 -1.83 13.96 -20.23
N GLN A 342 -1.08 14.23 -19.14
CA GLN A 342 0.08 13.41 -18.77
C GLN A 342 -0.30 11.99 -18.34
N VAL A 343 -1.48 11.79 -17.73
CA VAL A 343 -1.94 10.46 -17.32
C VAL A 343 -2.45 9.69 -18.53
N GLN A 344 -3.26 10.33 -19.40
CA GLN A 344 -3.73 9.76 -20.67
C GLN A 344 -2.59 9.31 -21.60
N ALA A 345 -1.48 10.06 -21.60
CA ALA A 345 -0.29 9.75 -22.38
C ALA A 345 0.57 8.61 -21.78
N SER A 346 0.22 8.11 -20.60
CA SER A 346 0.99 7.10 -19.87
C SER A 346 0.17 5.82 -19.63
N VAL A 347 0.83 4.77 -19.14
CA VAL A 347 0.16 3.53 -18.70
C VAL A 347 -0.77 3.76 -17.50
N PHE A 348 -0.61 4.88 -16.79
CA PHE A 348 -1.33 5.17 -15.54
C PHE A 348 -2.82 5.46 -15.71
N LYS A 349 -3.29 5.69 -16.94
CA LYS A 349 -4.73 5.70 -17.25
C LYS A 349 -5.43 4.35 -17.00
N TYR A 350 -4.67 3.26 -16.90
CA TYR A 350 -5.17 1.92 -16.60
C TYR A 350 -5.09 1.56 -15.11
N TYR A 351 -4.92 2.56 -14.24
CA TYR A 351 -4.96 2.41 -12.79
C TYR A 351 -6.05 3.29 -12.22
N GLN A 352 -6.64 2.87 -11.10
CA GLN A 352 -7.72 3.58 -10.44
C GLN A 352 -7.55 3.53 -8.93
N LEU A 353 -7.92 4.63 -8.26
CA LEU A 353 -8.04 4.66 -6.81
C LEU A 353 -9.26 3.82 -6.40
N ILE A 354 -9.07 2.95 -5.42
CA ILE A 354 -10.13 2.18 -4.78
C ILE A 354 -10.66 2.95 -3.58
N THR A 355 -9.76 3.38 -2.69
CA THR A 355 -10.09 4.20 -1.54
C THR A 355 -8.84 4.83 -0.92
N THR A 356 -9.04 5.89 -0.15
CA THR A 356 -8.05 6.44 0.77
C THR A 356 -8.54 6.26 2.21
N GLN A 357 -7.83 5.47 3.00
CA GLN A 357 -8.15 5.30 4.42
C GLN A 357 -7.27 6.21 5.27
N TRP A 358 -7.90 6.93 6.19
CA TRP A 358 -7.26 7.82 7.15
C TRP A 358 -8.03 7.80 8.47
N SER A 359 -7.52 8.43 9.52
CA SER A 359 -8.18 8.48 10.83
C SER A 359 -8.23 9.91 11.36
N THR A 360 -9.33 10.24 12.03
CA THR A 360 -9.46 11.50 12.78
C THR A 360 -8.54 11.52 14.00
N THR A 361 -8.37 12.69 14.60
CA THR A 361 -7.60 12.81 15.84
C THR A 361 -8.22 11.94 16.97
N PRO A 362 -7.40 11.18 17.72
CA PRO A 362 -7.83 10.44 18.89
C PRO A 362 -8.64 11.27 19.88
N ASN A 363 -9.69 10.67 20.44
CA ASN A 363 -10.49 11.24 21.51
C ASN A 363 -10.94 10.12 22.48
N PRO A 364 -11.47 10.42 23.67
CA PRO A 364 -11.85 9.39 24.64
C PRO A 364 -12.83 8.32 24.12
N GLY A 365 -13.69 8.66 23.15
CA GLY A 365 -14.61 7.72 22.51
C GLY A 365 -13.97 6.89 21.37
N ALA A 366 -12.86 7.38 20.79
CA ALA A 366 -12.08 6.72 19.75
C ALA A 366 -10.58 6.93 20.01
N PRO A 367 -9.94 6.14 20.92
CA PRO A 367 -8.56 6.35 21.35
C PRO A 367 -7.50 6.19 20.25
N MET A 368 -7.86 5.58 19.12
CA MET A 368 -7.02 5.41 17.93
C MET A 368 -7.43 6.33 16.79
N GLY A 369 -8.33 7.30 17.03
CA GLY A 369 -9.02 8.02 15.96
C GLY A 369 -10.14 7.19 15.34
N GLN A 370 -11.06 7.86 14.64
CA GLN A 370 -12.09 7.18 13.86
C GLN A 370 -11.59 6.99 12.43
N THR A 371 -11.40 5.73 12.05
CA THR A 371 -10.97 5.34 10.70
C THR A 371 -12.07 5.57 9.67
N THR A 372 -11.75 6.21 8.54
CA THR A 372 -12.67 6.43 7.42
C THR A 372 -11.98 6.20 6.07
N PRO A 373 -12.63 5.47 5.14
CA PRO A 373 -13.71 4.53 5.41
C PRO A 373 -13.22 3.36 6.29
N GLU A 374 -14.15 2.66 6.94
CA GLU A 374 -13.79 1.53 7.83
C GLU A 374 -13.12 0.38 7.06
N LEU A 375 -13.66 0.06 5.88
CA LEU A 375 -13.14 -0.99 5.00
C LEU A 375 -12.19 -0.40 3.95
N SER A 376 -11.06 -1.06 3.77
CA SER A 376 -10.12 -0.83 2.67
C SER A 376 -9.55 -2.17 2.23
N ALA A 377 -9.73 -2.50 0.96
CA ALA A 377 -9.27 -3.77 0.39
C ALA A 377 -8.84 -3.59 -1.06
N ASN A 378 -7.64 -4.07 -1.38
CA ASN A 378 -7.22 -4.33 -2.74
C ASN A 378 -7.58 -5.77 -3.10
N VAL A 379 -8.26 -6.00 -4.22
CA VAL A 379 -8.70 -7.37 -4.60
C VAL A 379 -7.54 -8.34 -4.70
N THR A 380 -6.33 -7.88 -5.04
CA THR A 380 -5.15 -8.74 -5.19
C THR A 380 -4.31 -8.89 -3.92
N MET A 381 -4.54 -8.08 -2.88
CA MET A 381 -3.78 -8.19 -1.62
C MET A 381 -4.62 -8.66 -0.45
N GLU A 382 -5.86 -8.23 -0.38
CA GLU A 382 -6.83 -8.58 0.66
C GLU A 382 -7.93 -9.49 0.08
N SER A 383 -7.57 -10.27 -0.94
CA SER A 383 -8.44 -11.09 -1.80
C SER A 383 -9.52 -11.87 -1.07
N TYR A 384 -9.15 -12.52 0.04
CA TYR A 384 -10.00 -13.45 0.79
C TYR A 384 -10.56 -12.87 2.09
N ILE A 385 -10.27 -11.59 2.36
CA ILE A 385 -10.67 -10.89 3.59
C ILE A 385 -11.28 -9.50 3.29
N GLN A 386 -11.65 -9.22 2.05
CA GLN A 386 -12.20 -7.92 1.66
C GLN A 386 -13.36 -7.42 2.56
N PRO A 387 -14.31 -8.27 3.03
CA PRO A 387 -15.41 -7.82 3.89
C PRO A 387 -15.02 -7.34 5.29
N ASN A 388 -13.79 -7.63 5.74
CA ASN A 388 -13.30 -7.26 7.07
C ASN A 388 -11.90 -6.62 7.03
N SER A 389 -11.45 -6.24 5.82
CA SER A 389 -10.13 -5.66 5.62
C SER A 389 -10.11 -4.18 5.98
N SER A 390 -9.11 -3.79 6.75
CA SER A 390 -8.81 -2.39 7.10
C SER A 390 -7.31 -2.24 7.29
N CYS A 391 -6.70 -1.35 6.51
CA CYS A 391 -5.26 -1.11 6.55
C CYS A 391 -4.83 -0.62 7.93
N THR A 392 -5.52 0.40 8.44
CA THR A 392 -5.26 0.99 9.77
C THR A 392 -5.37 -0.06 10.87
N ASN A 393 -6.45 -0.85 10.88
CA ASN A 393 -6.64 -1.86 11.93
C ASN A 393 -5.62 -2.99 11.82
N CYS A 394 -5.33 -3.49 10.61
CA CYS A 394 -4.33 -4.52 10.39
C CYS A 394 -2.93 -4.05 10.83
N HIS A 395 -2.55 -2.85 10.42
CA HIS A 395 -1.23 -2.29 10.71
C HIS A 395 -1.08 -1.80 12.15
N SER A 396 -2.17 -1.44 12.85
CA SER A 396 -2.13 -1.13 14.29
C SER A 396 -1.61 -2.30 15.15
N MET A 397 -1.60 -3.51 14.60
CA MET A 397 -1.09 -4.72 15.24
C MET A 397 0.39 -4.99 14.97
N ALA A 398 1.04 -4.20 14.13
CA ALA A 398 2.42 -4.43 13.73
C ALA A 398 3.37 -4.37 14.93
N THR A 399 4.26 -5.35 14.99
CA THR A 399 5.30 -5.52 16.00
C THR A 399 6.60 -5.94 15.32
N PRO A 400 7.78 -5.66 15.88
CA PRO A 400 9.03 -6.21 15.38
C PRO A 400 9.08 -7.73 15.50
N ILE A 401 10.09 -8.35 14.88
CA ILE A 401 10.43 -9.74 15.20
C ILE A 401 10.81 -9.85 16.68
N ASN A 402 10.37 -10.92 17.35
CA ASN A 402 10.67 -11.22 18.76
C ASN A 402 10.31 -10.11 19.77
N SER A 403 9.35 -9.24 19.46
CA SER A 403 8.86 -8.20 20.35
C SER A 403 7.32 -8.12 20.33
N LEU A 404 6.74 -7.73 21.47
CA LEU A 404 5.32 -7.42 21.60
C LEU A 404 5.03 -5.91 21.48
N GLN A 405 6.08 -5.08 21.39
CA GLN A 405 5.94 -3.63 21.28
C GLN A 405 5.45 -3.24 19.89
N LYS A 406 4.60 -2.21 19.83
CA LYS A 406 4.06 -1.69 18.57
C LYS A 406 5.16 -1.05 17.73
N ALA A 407 5.05 -1.22 16.42
CA ALA A 407 6.04 -0.78 15.44
C ALA A 407 5.56 0.38 14.57
N ASP A 408 4.77 1.31 15.13
CA ASP A 408 4.26 2.49 14.42
C ASP A 408 3.66 2.15 13.06
N PHE A 409 2.70 1.21 13.05
CA PHE A 409 2.00 0.74 11.86
C PHE A 409 2.86 0.04 10.78
N SER A 410 4.17 -0.16 10.98
CA SER A 410 5.04 -0.81 10.00
C SER A 410 5.33 -2.27 10.33
N TYR A 411 5.13 -3.14 9.34
CA TYR A 411 5.56 -4.53 9.42
C TYR A 411 7.00 -4.75 8.93
N LEU A 412 7.74 -3.73 8.48
CA LEU A 412 9.11 -3.90 7.95
C LEU A 412 10.03 -4.61 8.94
N PHE A 413 9.93 -4.28 10.23
CA PHE A 413 10.79 -4.85 11.28
C PHE A 413 10.58 -6.34 11.53
N LYS A 414 9.56 -6.95 10.91
CA LYS A 414 9.39 -8.41 10.88
C LYS A 414 10.42 -9.12 9.98
N PHE A 415 11.14 -8.38 9.14
CA PHE A 415 12.20 -8.91 8.28
C PHE A 415 13.61 -8.81 8.87
N ALA A 416 13.77 -8.13 10.01
CA ALA A 416 15.06 -8.02 10.67
C ALA A 416 15.67 -9.40 10.90
N GLN A 417 16.99 -9.49 10.68
CA GLN A 417 17.73 -10.74 10.73
C GLN A 417 18.65 -10.75 11.96
N SER A 418 18.71 -11.88 12.68
CA SER A 418 19.66 -12.02 13.79
C SER A 418 21.09 -12.18 13.26
N PRO A 419 22.09 -11.60 13.92
CA PRO A 419 23.49 -11.94 13.70
C PRO A 419 23.70 -13.45 13.85
N SER A 420 24.61 -14.03 13.05
CA SER A 420 25.03 -15.41 13.28
C SER A 420 25.60 -15.54 14.70
N SER A 421 25.08 -16.47 15.51
CA SER A 421 25.72 -16.83 16.78
C SER A 421 27.19 -17.19 16.49
N PRO A 422 28.16 -16.68 17.28
CA PRO A 422 29.52 -17.18 17.17
C PRO A 422 29.46 -18.68 17.42
N ALA A 423 29.97 -19.46 16.47
CA ALA A 423 30.14 -20.90 16.66
C ALA A 423 30.84 -21.09 18.00
N THR A 424 30.15 -21.73 18.95
CA THR A 424 30.78 -22.26 20.15
C THR A 424 31.89 -23.16 19.66
N LYS A 425 33.13 -22.66 19.67
CA LYS A 425 34.32 -23.51 19.60
C LYS A 425 34.14 -24.49 20.75
N GLY A 426 33.81 -25.73 20.42
CA GLY A 426 33.90 -26.83 21.36
C GLY A 426 35.30 -26.76 21.96
N LYS A 427 35.37 -26.57 23.28
CA LYS A 427 36.59 -26.87 23.99
C LYS A 427 36.75 -28.38 23.89
N GLU A 428 37.70 -28.82 23.07
CA GLU A 428 38.32 -30.14 23.22
C GLU A 428 38.94 -30.29 24.61
#